data_AF-A0A843F201-F1
#
_entry.id   AF-A0A843F201-F1
#
_cell.length_a   1.000
_cell.length_b   1.000
_cell.length_c   1.000
_cell.angle_alpha   90.00
_cell.angle_beta   90.00
_cell.angle_gamma   90.00
#
_symmetry.space_group_name_H-M   'P 1'
#
loop_
_entity.id
_entity.type
_entity.pdbx_description
1 polymer ?
#
loop_
_entity_poly.entity_id
_entity_poly.type
_entity_poly.pdbx_seq_one_letter_code
_entity_poly.pdbx_strand_id
1 'polypeptide(L)'
;MKRNAIIMAAGKSNRFAPFTYEKPKGLFIVRGEVLIERQIEQLIEAGVEDIYVVMGYMKEKFFYLERKYPEVTLLINNTYGQFGNIYSLYVAREYLANTFICCADHYFTENPFIDDNEFNQSYRACTYLEGNFREFSVDYSDADIITGCYIGGEDTEAMIGHAYFNEKFSSRFRQLLEEEIDNFGVAGMFWEEFYGTHIKDLTLYKKEFDKNDIFEFEDIDDLRQFDSDFLLNVDSEIVENICKTLDCHPNEITDIEIIKAGLTNASFKFTVKDVEYVYRHPGGTADNLIDRRTEVYTQNMAKKYDLDKSLIYIDPSGWKISYFIQNIIPCDILGNETHLKQCMEALHKTHEIPLSEEAKIFDNVAESKRLIGLACATKGNLFKEFEEMFTKIDIVDNYVKAEREKYGIELVVSHHDVYEPNFISTSDGDFYLIDWEYSGINDPVNDVTSIFTRYEYDEEIREMLLRAYYGRELTPLEHRHAMGQSILNALYWISWGLFKGSVGEEDGFFFLTSFRYILDNIDEVIESYKEL
;
A
#
# COMPACT_ATOMS: atom_id res chain seq x y z
N MET A 1 -41.42 8.35 -15.76
CA MET A 1 -40.49 7.55 -16.59
C MET A 1 -39.71 6.67 -15.65
N LYS A 2 -39.48 5.39 -15.96
CA LYS A 2 -38.68 4.54 -15.07
C LYS A 2 -37.22 5.00 -15.14
N ARG A 3 -36.65 5.40 -14.01
CA ARG A 3 -35.26 5.84 -13.86
C ARG A 3 -34.49 4.79 -13.05
N ASN A 4 -33.20 4.65 -13.34
CA ASN A 4 -32.27 3.84 -12.57
C ASN A 4 -31.03 4.67 -12.21
N ALA A 5 -30.12 4.09 -11.42
CA ALA A 5 -28.86 4.74 -11.06
C ALA A 5 -27.70 3.76 -11.10
N ILE A 6 -26.51 4.27 -11.40
CA ILE A 6 -25.23 3.58 -11.27
C ILE A 6 -24.39 4.39 -10.29
N ILE A 7 -23.99 3.78 -9.18
CA ILE A 7 -23.08 4.36 -8.20
C ILE A 7 -21.71 3.69 -8.35
N MET A 8 -20.69 4.44 -8.74
CA MET A 8 -19.32 3.97 -8.84
C MET A 8 -18.64 4.01 -7.47
N ALA A 9 -18.30 2.83 -6.93
CA ALA A 9 -17.74 2.63 -5.60
C ALA A 9 -16.46 1.75 -5.64
N ALA A 10 -15.80 1.64 -6.79
CA ALA A 10 -14.70 0.69 -6.99
C ALA A 10 -13.31 1.20 -6.54
N GLY A 11 -13.16 2.52 -6.36
CA GLY A 11 -11.88 3.17 -6.07
C GLY A 11 -11.41 3.00 -4.62
N LYS A 12 -10.08 3.03 -4.43
CA LYS A 12 -9.42 2.98 -3.11
C LYS A 12 -9.33 4.34 -2.40
N SER A 13 -9.29 5.44 -3.16
CA SER A 13 -9.11 6.80 -2.65
C SER A 13 -7.87 6.96 -1.76
N ASN A 14 -6.68 6.79 -2.33
CA ASN A 14 -5.40 6.78 -1.61
C ASN A 14 -5.13 8.05 -0.76
N ARG A 15 -5.74 9.21 -1.10
CA ARG A 15 -5.60 10.46 -0.35
C ARG A 15 -6.29 10.46 1.01
N PHE A 16 -7.21 9.51 1.23
CA PHE A 16 -7.89 9.29 2.51
C PHE A 16 -7.26 8.16 3.33
N ALA A 17 -6.08 7.69 2.92
CA ALA A 17 -5.26 6.89 3.81
C ALA A 17 -4.91 7.74 5.05
N PRO A 18 -4.90 7.15 6.24
CA PRO A 18 -4.89 5.71 6.49
C PRO A 18 -6.28 5.09 6.68
N PHE A 19 -7.36 5.87 6.76
CA PHE A 19 -8.71 5.36 7.00
C PHE A 19 -9.21 4.45 5.88
N THR A 20 -8.75 4.68 4.65
CA THR A 20 -9.04 3.78 3.53
C THR A 20 -8.38 2.41 3.64
N TYR A 21 -7.44 2.19 4.56
CA TYR A 21 -6.92 0.85 4.86
C TYR A 21 -7.92 -0.03 5.62
N GLU A 22 -8.87 0.59 6.32
CA GLU A 22 -9.89 -0.12 7.09
C GLU A 22 -11.24 -0.14 6.37
N LYS A 23 -11.56 0.90 5.57
CA LYS A 23 -12.89 1.07 4.99
C LYS A 23 -12.88 1.92 3.71
N PRO A 24 -13.58 1.53 2.63
CA PRO A 24 -13.76 2.37 1.44
C PRO A 24 -14.36 3.74 1.77
N LYS A 25 -13.94 4.80 1.06
CA LYS A 25 -14.42 6.18 1.27
C LYS A 25 -15.95 6.30 1.21
N GLY A 26 -16.60 5.62 0.27
CA GLY A 26 -18.08 5.61 0.18
C GLY A 26 -18.81 5.03 1.40
N LEU A 27 -18.10 4.39 2.33
CA LEU A 27 -18.64 3.88 3.59
C LEU A 27 -18.24 4.73 4.81
N PHE A 28 -17.61 5.88 4.60
CA PHE A 28 -17.34 6.84 5.67
C PHE A 28 -18.63 7.44 6.20
N ILE A 29 -18.64 7.73 7.50
CA ILE A 29 -19.73 8.40 8.19
C ILE A 29 -19.41 9.89 8.20
N VAL A 30 -20.25 10.68 7.56
CA VAL A 30 -20.13 12.14 7.51
C VAL A 30 -21.44 12.71 8.04
N ARG A 31 -21.36 13.53 9.09
CA ARG A 31 -22.51 14.09 9.81
C ARG A 31 -23.53 13.03 10.28
N GLY A 32 -23.03 11.86 10.65
CA GLY A 32 -23.84 10.75 11.18
C GLY A 32 -24.47 9.84 10.11
N GLU A 33 -24.23 10.10 8.83
CA GLU A 33 -24.75 9.29 7.72
C GLU A 33 -23.62 8.63 6.93
N VAL A 34 -23.82 7.39 6.49
CA VAL A 34 -22.87 6.72 5.59
C VAL A 34 -23.03 7.31 4.18
N LEU A 35 -21.94 7.78 3.55
CA LEU A 35 -21.99 8.50 2.26
C LEU A 35 -22.84 7.79 1.20
N ILE A 36 -22.57 6.51 0.94
CA ILE A 36 -23.31 5.75 -0.07
C ILE A 36 -24.76 5.47 0.35
N GLU A 37 -25.03 5.27 1.64
CA GLU A 37 -26.39 5.02 2.12
C GLU A 37 -27.26 6.27 1.94
N ARG A 38 -26.71 7.45 2.28
CA ARG A 38 -27.37 8.73 2.06
C ARG A 38 -27.73 8.92 0.58
N GLN A 39 -26.79 8.63 -0.33
CA GLN A 39 -27.07 8.71 -1.77
C GLN A 39 -28.16 7.72 -2.22
N ILE A 40 -28.11 6.48 -1.73
CA ILE A 40 -29.13 5.46 -2.04
C ILE A 40 -30.51 5.93 -1.57
N GLU A 41 -30.61 6.43 -0.34
CA GLU A 41 -31.86 6.92 0.23
C GLU A 41 -32.42 8.12 -0.54
N GLN A 42 -31.56 9.06 -0.96
CA GLN A 42 -31.95 10.18 -1.80
C GLN A 42 -32.44 9.74 -3.19
N LEU A 43 -31.79 8.75 -3.80
CA LEU A 43 -32.24 8.17 -5.09
C LEU A 43 -33.61 7.50 -4.96
N ILE A 44 -33.83 6.72 -3.89
CA ILE A 44 -35.11 6.07 -3.61
C ILE A 44 -36.22 7.11 -3.38
N GLU A 45 -35.94 8.17 -2.61
CA GLU A 45 -36.88 9.28 -2.41
C GLU A 45 -37.26 9.97 -3.72
N ALA A 46 -36.32 10.07 -4.66
CA ALA A 46 -36.56 10.60 -6.00
C ALA A 46 -37.30 9.63 -6.95
N GLY A 47 -37.66 8.44 -6.47
CA GLY A 47 -38.42 7.43 -7.23
C GLY A 47 -37.56 6.56 -8.14
N VAL A 48 -36.27 6.40 -7.85
CA VAL A 48 -35.38 5.47 -8.55
C VAL A 48 -35.60 4.05 -8.00
N GLU A 49 -35.99 3.12 -8.88
CA GLU A 49 -36.38 1.75 -8.48
C GLU A 49 -35.25 0.72 -8.61
N ASP A 50 -34.25 0.99 -9.47
CA ASP A 50 -33.10 0.11 -9.68
C ASP A 50 -31.80 0.90 -9.47
N ILE A 51 -30.98 0.50 -8.51
CA ILE A 51 -29.71 1.14 -8.16
C ILE A 51 -28.58 0.12 -8.27
N TYR A 52 -27.66 0.32 -9.19
CA TYR A 52 -26.52 -0.56 -9.43
C TYR A 52 -25.27 0.01 -8.78
N VAL A 53 -24.74 -0.67 -7.77
CA VAL A 53 -23.50 -0.24 -7.09
C VAL A 53 -22.33 -1.03 -7.64
N VAL A 54 -21.39 -0.35 -8.31
CA VAL A 54 -20.19 -0.97 -8.90
C VAL A 54 -19.04 -0.91 -7.90
N MET A 55 -18.69 -2.06 -7.34
CA MET A 55 -17.71 -2.20 -6.25
C MET A 55 -16.42 -2.85 -6.74
N GLY A 56 -15.31 -2.55 -6.07
CA GLY A 56 -13.98 -3.08 -6.40
C GLY A 56 -13.16 -3.28 -5.15
N TYR A 57 -12.51 -2.20 -4.70
CA TYR A 57 -11.73 -2.19 -3.46
C TYR A 57 -12.61 -2.52 -2.23
N MET A 58 -12.19 -3.52 -1.44
CA MET A 58 -12.90 -4.05 -0.27
C MET A 58 -14.41 -4.29 -0.48
N LYS A 59 -14.78 -4.78 -1.67
CA LYS A 59 -16.17 -4.98 -2.12
C LYS A 59 -17.07 -5.70 -1.10
N GLU A 60 -16.52 -6.62 -0.32
CA GLU A 60 -17.24 -7.36 0.72
C GLU A 60 -17.87 -6.46 1.78
N LYS A 61 -17.31 -5.27 2.04
CA LYS A 61 -17.85 -4.31 3.00
C LYS A 61 -19.16 -3.66 2.54
N PHE A 62 -19.50 -3.75 1.25
CA PHE A 62 -20.73 -3.22 0.69
C PHE A 62 -21.85 -4.26 0.57
N PHE A 63 -21.57 -5.56 0.79
CA PHE A 63 -22.55 -6.64 0.57
C PHE A 63 -23.83 -6.52 1.40
N TYR A 64 -23.78 -5.80 2.52
CA TYR A 64 -24.96 -5.56 3.34
C TYR A 64 -26.01 -4.66 2.65
N LEU A 65 -25.62 -3.85 1.66
CA LEU A 65 -26.51 -2.90 0.99
C LEU A 65 -27.67 -3.59 0.28
N GLU A 66 -27.42 -4.71 -0.41
CA GLU A 66 -28.43 -5.53 -1.08
C GLU A 66 -29.50 -6.08 -0.12
N ARG A 67 -29.11 -6.31 1.14
CA ARG A 67 -30.05 -6.74 2.19
C ARG A 67 -30.81 -5.57 2.80
N LYS A 68 -30.18 -4.40 2.89
CA LYS A 68 -30.75 -3.20 3.50
C LYS A 68 -31.73 -2.50 2.56
N TYR A 69 -31.42 -2.46 1.26
CA TYR A 69 -32.16 -1.73 0.23
C TYR A 69 -32.57 -2.68 -0.91
N PRO A 70 -33.87 -3.02 -1.05
CA PRO A 70 -34.36 -3.89 -2.11
C PRO A 70 -34.11 -3.40 -3.54
N GLU A 71 -33.94 -2.08 -3.71
CA GLU A 71 -33.66 -1.41 -4.98
C GLU A 71 -32.20 -1.60 -5.43
N VAL A 72 -31.32 -2.03 -4.53
CA VAL A 72 -29.88 -2.13 -4.79
C VAL A 72 -29.52 -3.49 -5.39
N THR A 73 -28.74 -3.46 -6.47
CA THR A 73 -28.03 -4.60 -7.05
C THR A 73 -26.53 -4.32 -7.08
N LEU A 74 -25.74 -5.27 -6.60
CA LEU A 74 -24.30 -5.13 -6.50
C LEU A 74 -23.59 -5.70 -7.74
N LEU A 75 -22.68 -4.90 -8.31
CA LEU A 75 -21.85 -5.29 -9.44
C LEU A 75 -20.38 -5.29 -9.01
N ILE A 76 -19.63 -6.31 -9.43
CA ILE A 76 -18.22 -6.45 -9.06
C ILE A 76 -17.33 -6.08 -10.25
N ASN A 77 -16.51 -5.05 -10.06
CA ASN A 77 -15.39 -4.71 -10.92
C ASN A 77 -14.09 -5.37 -10.37
N ASN A 78 -13.69 -6.49 -10.97
CA ASN A 78 -12.49 -7.24 -10.56
C ASN A 78 -11.17 -6.63 -11.06
N THR A 79 -11.21 -5.59 -11.91
CA THR A 79 -10.03 -4.90 -12.46
C THR A 79 -9.75 -3.56 -11.75
N TYR A 80 -10.31 -3.37 -10.55
CA TYR A 80 -10.08 -2.16 -9.75
C TYR A 80 -8.56 -1.93 -9.55
N GLY A 81 -8.13 -0.68 -9.68
CA GLY A 81 -6.72 -0.29 -9.59
C GLY A 81 -5.90 -0.50 -10.88
N GLN A 82 -6.42 -1.21 -11.88
CA GLN A 82 -5.78 -1.33 -13.21
C GLN A 82 -6.32 -0.30 -14.21
N PHE A 83 -7.58 0.08 -14.07
CA PHE A 83 -8.32 0.92 -15.01
C PHE A 83 -8.97 2.12 -14.32
N GLY A 84 -9.33 3.14 -15.11
CA GLY A 84 -10.01 4.35 -14.65
C GLY A 84 -11.49 4.10 -14.35
N ASN A 85 -12.21 5.16 -13.92
CA ASN A 85 -13.61 5.01 -13.50
C ASN A 85 -14.56 4.64 -14.67
N ILE A 86 -14.16 4.88 -15.94
CA ILE A 86 -14.92 4.48 -17.12
C ILE A 86 -15.16 2.97 -17.17
N TYR A 87 -14.21 2.18 -16.67
CA TYR A 87 -14.36 0.72 -16.64
C TYR A 87 -15.46 0.28 -15.66
N SER A 88 -15.74 1.07 -14.62
CA SER A 88 -16.90 0.82 -13.74
C SER A 88 -18.22 1.01 -14.50
N LEU A 89 -18.29 2.02 -15.38
CA LEU A 89 -19.44 2.17 -16.29
C LEU A 89 -19.50 1.06 -17.33
N TYR A 90 -18.36 0.59 -17.85
CA TYR A 90 -18.32 -0.56 -18.75
C TYR A 90 -18.89 -1.82 -18.10
N VAL A 91 -18.56 -2.10 -16.83
CA VAL A 91 -19.13 -3.22 -16.08
C VAL A 91 -20.66 -3.08 -15.95
N ALA A 92 -21.18 -1.87 -15.76
CA ALA A 92 -22.61 -1.59 -15.60
C ALA A 92 -23.34 -1.25 -16.91
N ARG A 93 -22.68 -1.32 -18.07
CA ARG A 93 -23.17 -0.73 -19.34
C ARG A 93 -24.53 -1.25 -19.81
N GLU A 94 -24.87 -2.51 -19.49
CA GLU A 94 -26.15 -3.12 -19.86
C GLU A 94 -27.34 -2.46 -19.16
N TYR A 95 -27.08 -1.73 -18.07
CA TYR A 95 -28.07 -1.03 -17.29
C TYR A 95 -28.17 0.46 -17.67
N LEU A 96 -27.37 0.96 -18.61
CA LEU A 96 -27.49 2.34 -19.08
C LEU A 96 -28.80 2.53 -19.87
N ALA A 97 -29.68 3.38 -19.34
CA ALA A 97 -30.97 3.74 -19.92
C ALA A 97 -31.32 5.19 -19.55
N ASN A 98 -32.29 5.40 -18.65
CA ASN A 98 -32.57 6.71 -18.04
C ASN A 98 -31.91 6.75 -16.65
N THR A 99 -30.60 6.99 -16.65
CA THR A 99 -29.69 6.60 -15.58
C THR A 99 -29.01 7.79 -14.93
N PHE A 100 -29.07 7.88 -13.60
CA PHE A 100 -28.16 8.73 -12.84
C PHE A 100 -26.79 8.06 -12.70
N ILE A 101 -25.72 8.80 -13.00
CA ILE A 101 -24.33 8.36 -12.81
C ILE A 101 -23.75 9.09 -11.61
N CYS A 102 -23.36 8.36 -10.57
CA CYS A 102 -22.91 8.91 -9.29
C CYS A 102 -21.56 8.30 -8.87
N CYS A 103 -20.80 9.03 -8.06
CA CYS A 103 -19.65 8.52 -7.32
C CYS A 103 -20.06 8.31 -5.85
N ALA A 104 -19.70 7.17 -5.26
CA ALA A 104 -20.12 6.79 -3.91
C ALA A 104 -19.61 7.72 -2.79
N ASP A 105 -18.68 8.61 -3.10
CA ASP A 105 -17.98 9.48 -2.17
C ASP A 105 -18.38 10.97 -2.25
N HIS A 106 -19.40 11.29 -3.05
CA HIS A 106 -20.07 12.59 -3.00
C HIS A 106 -21.00 12.70 -1.78
N TYR A 107 -21.05 13.89 -1.19
CA TYR A 107 -22.05 14.27 -0.19
C TYR A 107 -22.96 15.35 -0.76
N PHE A 108 -24.26 15.06 -0.85
CA PHE A 108 -25.27 16.02 -1.28
C PHE A 108 -26.02 16.58 -0.07
N THR A 109 -26.03 17.90 0.13
CA THR A 109 -26.71 18.53 1.29
C THR A 109 -28.22 18.42 1.20
N GLU A 110 -28.77 18.68 0.01
CA GLU A 110 -30.16 18.45 -0.34
C GLU A 110 -30.24 17.32 -1.39
N ASN A 111 -31.44 16.76 -1.60
CA ASN A 111 -31.62 15.66 -2.55
C ASN A 111 -31.52 16.18 -4.01
N PRO A 112 -30.44 15.89 -4.75
CA PRO A 112 -30.21 16.46 -6.08
C PRO A 112 -30.92 15.67 -7.20
N PHE A 113 -31.57 14.57 -6.84
CA PHE A 113 -32.24 13.62 -7.74
C PHE A 113 -33.74 13.90 -7.87
N ILE A 114 -34.31 14.72 -6.98
CA ILE A 114 -35.65 15.32 -7.16
C ILE A 114 -35.54 16.32 -8.31
N ASP A 115 -35.65 15.78 -9.52
CA ASP A 115 -35.24 16.44 -10.75
C ASP A 115 -36.44 16.74 -11.65
N ASP A 116 -36.67 18.04 -11.89
CA ASP A 116 -37.69 18.60 -12.78
C ASP A 116 -37.25 18.60 -14.26
N ASN A 117 -36.69 17.48 -14.71
CA ASN A 117 -36.22 17.29 -16.08
C ASN A 117 -37.37 16.84 -16.99
N GLU A 118 -38.33 17.75 -17.21
CA GLU A 118 -39.54 17.50 -18.02
C GLU A 118 -39.21 17.03 -19.45
N PHE A 119 -38.12 17.53 -20.02
CA PHE A 119 -37.68 17.23 -21.38
C PHE A 119 -36.81 15.96 -21.48
N ASN A 120 -36.52 15.30 -20.35
CA ASN A 120 -35.64 14.14 -20.26
C ASN A 120 -34.28 14.38 -20.95
N GLN A 121 -33.69 15.55 -20.76
CA GLN A 121 -32.39 15.92 -21.29
C GLN A 121 -31.28 15.26 -20.47
N SER A 122 -30.26 14.72 -21.13
CA SER A 122 -29.06 14.29 -20.43
C SER A 122 -28.29 15.51 -19.94
N TYR A 123 -27.81 15.48 -18.71
CA TYR A 123 -27.11 16.61 -18.12
C TYR A 123 -25.93 16.18 -17.23
N ARG A 124 -25.06 17.13 -16.91
CA ARG A 124 -24.01 17.01 -15.91
C ARG A 124 -24.19 18.11 -14.87
N ALA A 125 -24.14 17.75 -13.59
CA ALA A 125 -24.07 18.74 -12.52
C ALA A 125 -22.77 19.56 -12.66
N CYS A 126 -22.87 20.87 -12.59
CA CYS A 126 -21.75 21.79 -12.70
C CYS A 126 -21.84 22.86 -11.62
N THR A 127 -20.66 23.26 -11.13
CA THR A 127 -20.50 24.30 -10.12
C THR A 127 -19.35 25.19 -10.52
N TYR A 128 -19.55 26.51 -10.37
CA TYR A 128 -18.48 27.47 -10.55
C TYR A 128 -17.48 27.40 -9.39
N LEU A 129 -16.20 27.16 -9.70
CA LEU A 129 -15.11 27.12 -8.75
C LEU A 129 -14.20 28.34 -8.92
N GLU A 130 -13.91 29.01 -7.79
CA GLU A 130 -12.93 30.08 -7.71
C GLU A 130 -11.53 29.51 -7.42
N GLY A 131 -10.51 30.04 -8.09
CA GLY A 131 -9.14 29.57 -7.98
C GLY A 131 -8.86 28.29 -8.77
N ASN A 132 -7.67 27.72 -8.56
CA ASN A 132 -7.20 26.54 -9.28
C ASN A 132 -7.80 25.27 -8.68
N PHE A 133 -8.31 24.39 -9.54
CA PHE A 133 -8.94 23.12 -9.16
C PHE A 133 -8.54 21.98 -10.13
N ARG A 134 -8.86 20.73 -9.79
CA ARG A 134 -8.38 19.52 -10.51
C ARG A 134 -9.46 18.78 -11.29
N GLU A 135 -10.72 19.05 -10.96
CA GLU A 135 -11.93 18.56 -11.58
C GLU A 135 -12.01 18.98 -13.05
N PHE A 136 -12.95 18.41 -13.80
CA PHE A 136 -13.10 18.71 -15.22
C PHE A 136 -13.77 20.07 -15.42
N SER A 137 -13.05 21.06 -15.95
CA SER A 137 -13.64 22.32 -16.40
C SER A 137 -14.43 22.16 -17.69
N VAL A 138 -15.44 23.01 -17.88
CA VAL A 138 -16.33 22.94 -19.05
C VAL A 138 -16.49 24.27 -19.77
N ASP A 139 -16.52 24.19 -21.10
CA ASP A 139 -17.11 25.24 -21.94
C ASP A 139 -18.57 24.88 -22.23
N TYR A 140 -19.45 25.88 -22.34
CA TYR A 140 -20.85 25.67 -22.68
C TYR A 140 -21.42 26.79 -23.55
N SER A 141 -22.49 26.48 -24.28
CA SER A 141 -23.21 27.43 -25.14
C SER A 141 -24.23 28.28 -24.37
N ASP A 142 -24.83 29.26 -25.06
CA ASP A 142 -25.95 30.06 -24.56
C ASP A 142 -27.25 29.26 -24.29
N ALA A 143 -27.29 28.00 -24.70
CA ALA A 143 -28.36 27.04 -24.42
C ALA A 143 -27.94 26.02 -23.34
N ASP A 144 -26.89 26.31 -22.57
CA ASP A 144 -26.31 25.47 -21.53
C ASP A 144 -25.83 24.10 -22.03
N ILE A 145 -25.52 23.95 -23.31
CA ILE A 145 -24.96 22.70 -23.84
C ILE A 145 -23.46 22.72 -23.61
N ILE A 146 -22.93 21.68 -22.98
CA ILE A 146 -21.49 21.51 -22.77
C ILE A 146 -20.80 21.27 -24.12
N THR A 147 -19.85 22.14 -24.47
CA THR A 147 -19.11 22.13 -25.74
C THR A 147 -17.62 21.83 -25.60
N GLY A 148 -17.09 21.85 -24.37
CA GLY A 148 -15.71 21.50 -24.04
C GLY A 148 -15.62 20.83 -22.67
N CYS A 149 -14.60 19.99 -22.47
CA CYS A 149 -14.32 19.27 -21.23
C CYS A 149 -12.80 19.12 -21.10
N TYR A 150 -12.21 19.63 -20.02
CA TYR A 150 -10.76 19.70 -19.82
C TYR A 150 -10.39 19.36 -18.37
N ILE A 151 -9.28 18.66 -18.15
CA ILE A 151 -8.80 18.35 -16.80
C ILE A 151 -8.27 19.62 -16.13
N GLY A 152 -8.77 19.91 -14.93
CA GLY A 152 -8.43 21.10 -14.16
C GLY A 152 -9.05 22.38 -14.73
N GLY A 153 -8.94 23.46 -13.97
CA GLY A 153 -9.40 24.77 -14.37
C GLY A 153 -9.06 25.84 -13.35
N GLU A 154 -9.37 27.08 -13.72
CA GLU A 154 -9.24 28.26 -12.87
C GLU A 154 -10.43 29.19 -13.13
N ASP A 155 -11.12 29.63 -12.08
CA ASP A 155 -12.21 30.61 -12.12
C ASP A 155 -13.28 30.29 -13.18
N THR A 156 -13.73 29.03 -13.24
CA THR A 156 -14.64 28.52 -14.28
C THR A 156 -15.59 27.44 -13.76
N GLU A 157 -16.54 27.03 -14.60
CA GLU A 157 -17.47 25.93 -14.33
C GLU A 157 -16.74 24.59 -14.32
N ALA A 158 -16.97 23.79 -13.29
CA ALA A 158 -16.40 22.46 -13.10
C ALA A 158 -17.50 21.40 -13.03
N MET A 159 -17.22 20.20 -13.52
CA MET A 159 -18.08 19.02 -13.39
C MET A 159 -17.95 18.43 -11.98
N ILE A 160 -18.90 18.70 -11.08
CA ILE A 160 -18.92 18.19 -9.69
C ILE A 160 -20.25 17.51 -9.42
N GLY A 161 -20.25 16.29 -8.84
CA GLY A 161 -21.48 15.57 -8.54
C GLY A 161 -21.96 14.58 -9.61
N HIS A 162 -23.28 14.41 -9.73
CA HIS A 162 -23.89 13.41 -10.60
C HIS A 162 -24.07 13.87 -12.06
N ALA A 163 -24.22 12.89 -12.94
CA ALA A 163 -24.75 13.08 -14.27
C ALA A 163 -26.09 12.36 -14.43
N TYR A 164 -26.87 12.74 -15.43
CA TYR A 164 -28.06 11.99 -15.86
C TYR A 164 -27.96 11.71 -17.35
N PHE A 165 -28.05 10.44 -17.74
CA PHE A 165 -28.08 10.00 -19.12
C PHE A 165 -29.49 9.53 -19.46
N ASN A 166 -30.11 10.15 -20.46
CA ASN A 166 -31.34 9.62 -21.03
C ASN A 166 -31.06 8.41 -21.94
N GLU A 167 -32.13 7.69 -22.30
CA GLU A 167 -32.03 6.45 -23.08
C GLU A 167 -31.25 6.59 -24.40
N LYS A 168 -31.39 7.73 -25.10
CA LYS A 168 -30.70 7.99 -26.36
C LYS A 168 -29.20 8.19 -26.14
N PHE A 169 -28.85 8.99 -25.14
CA PHE A 169 -27.46 9.21 -24.74
C PHE A 169 -26.83 7.90 -24.29
N SER A 170 -27.47 7.19 -23.37
CA SER A 170 -27.04 5.89 -22.86
C SER A 170 -26.77 4.88 -23.96
N SER A 171 -27.68 4.78 -24.94
CA SER A 171 -27.52 3.87 -26.08
C SER A 171 -26.29 4.21 -26.93
N ARG A 172 -26.07 5.51 -27.21
CA ARG A 172 -24.91 5.97 -28.00
C ARG A 172 -23.60 5.82 -27.22
N PHE A 173 -23.62 6.19 -25.94
CA PHE A 173 -22.47 6.07 -25.03
C PHE A 173 -22.05 4.62 -24.90
N ARG A 174 -22.99 3.69 -24.66
CA ARG A 174 -22.70 2.25 -24.60
C ARG A 174 -22.07 1.76 -25.90
N GLN A 175 -22.60 2.14 -27.06
CA GLN A 175 -22.05 1.72 -28.34
C GLN A 175 -20.59 2.16 -28.49
N LEU A 176 -20.31 3.44 -28.26
CA LEU A 176 -18.94 3.98 -28.33
C LEU A 176 -18.02 3.28 -27.34
N LEU A 177 -18.51 3.06 -26.12
CA LEU A 177 -17.76 2.41 -25.06
C LEU A 177 -17.41 0.96 -25.42
N GLU A 178 -18.35 0.19 -25.97
CA GLU A 178 -18.11 -1.19 -26.42
C GLU A 178 -17.17 -1.28 -27.61
N GLU A 179 -17.20 -0.28 -28.51
CA GLU A 179 -16.30 -0.20 -29.67
C GLU A 179 -14.86 0.14 -29.26
N GLU A 180 -14.68 0.90 -28.18
CA GLU A 180 -13.38 1.54 -27.88
C GLU A 180 -12.72 1.12 -26.57
N ILE A 181 -13.41 0.40 -25.65
CA ILE A 181 -12.83 0.08 -24.33
C ILE A 181 -11.50 -0.69 -24.41
N ASP A 182 -11.35 -1.55 -25.43
CA ASP A 182 -10.14 -2.34 -25.67
C ASP A 182 -9.05 -1.57 -26.44
N ASN A 183 -9.33 -0.33 -26.86
CA ASN A 183 -8.32 0.52 -27.48
C ASN A 183 -7.29 1.01 -26.44
N PHE A 184 -6.07 1.21 -26.91
CA PHE A 184 -4.95 1.61 -26.07
C PHE A 184 -5.27 2.89 -25.28
N GLY A 185 -5.22 2.80 -23.96
CA GLY A 185 -5.42 3.91 -23.03
C GLY A 185 -6.87 4.20 -22.63
N VAL A 186 -7.88 3.72 -23.37
CA VAL A 186 -9.29 4.06 -23.10
C VAL A 186 -9.76 3.51 -21.75
N ALA A 187 -9.45 2.26 -21.43
CA ALA A 187 -9.79 1.68 -20.12
C ALA A 187 -9.14 2.44 -18.94
N GLY A 188 -8.05 3.19 -19.18
CA GLY A 188 -7.40 4.01 -18.16
C GLY A 188 -8.06 5.37 -17.89
N MET A 189 -9.01 5.80 -18.72
CA MET A 189 -9.62 7.13 -18.65
C MET A 189 -10.65 7.27 -17.52
N PHE A 190 -10.90 8.52 -17.12
CA PHE A 190 -12.16 8.91 -16.52
C PHE A 190 -13.28 8.90 -17.58
N TRP A 191 -14.53 8.66 -17.17
CA TRP A 191 -15.64 8.68 -18.11
C TRP A 191 -15.89 10.08 -18.68
N GLU A 192 -15.54 11.13 -17.93
CA GLU A 192 -15.56 12.52 -18.37
C GLU A 192 -14.55 12.79 -19.49
N GLU A 193 -13.36 12.17 -19.43
CA GLU A 193 -12.36 12.24 -20.52
C GLU A 193 -12.89 11.55 -21.77
N PHE A 194 -13.46 10.34 -21.62
CA PHE A 194 -14.06 9.59 -22.72
C PHE A 194 -15.26 10.34 -23.32
N TYR A 195 -16.08 10.99 -22.50
CA TYR A 195 -17.12 11.90 -22.97
C TYR A 195 -16.52 13.06 -23.77
N GLY A 196 -15.44 13.67 -23.28
CA GLY A 196 -14.74 14.78 -23.94
C GLY A 196 -14.27 14.43 -25.35
N THR A 197 -13.82 13.19 -25.60
CA THR A 197 -13.42 12.75 -26.96
C THR A 197 -14.61 12.59 -27.91
N HIS A 198 -15.82 12.44 -27.37
CA HIS A 198 -17.07 12.15 -28.10
C HIS A 198 -18.15 13.23 -27.92
N ILE A 199 -17.75 14.44 -27.50
CA ILE A 199 -18.67 15.55 -27.16
C ILE A 199 -19.59 15.99 -28.30
N LYS A 200 -19.24 15.68 -29.55
CA LYS A 200 -20.07 15.95 -30.74
C LYS A 200 -21.16 14.89 -30.98
N ASP A 201 -20.95 13.69 -30.46
CA ASP A 201 -21.88 12.56 -30.55
C ASP A 201 -22.78 12.45 -29.31
N LEU A 202 -22.35 13.05 -28.20
CA LEU A 202 -22.94 12.94 -26.88
C LEU A 202 -23.27 14.34 -26.34
N THR A 203 -24.55 14.68 -26.26
CA THR A 203 -24.99 15.99 -25.76
C THR A 203 -25.30 15.91 -24.26
N LEU A 204 -24.54 16.65 -23.45
CA LEU A 204 -24.89 16.96 -22.06
C LEU A 204 -25.23 18.45 -21.91
N TYR A 205 -26.32 18.71 -21.21
CA TYR A 205 -26.63 20.05 -20.71
C TYR A 205 -25.90 20.27 -19.37
N LYS A 206 -25.43 21.49 -19.14
CA LYS A 206 -24.98 21.96 -17.84
C LYS A 206 -26.21 22.09 -16.94
N LYS A 207 -26.18 21.46 -15.78
CA LYS A 207 -27.14 21.71 -14.70
C LYS A 207 -26.40 22.35 -13.55
N GLU A 208 -26.71 23.61 -13.27
CA GLU A 208 -26.00 24.40 -12.27
C GLU A 208 -26.40 24.03 -10.84
N PHE A 209 -25.42 23.97 -9.96
CA PHE A 209 -25.54 23.75 -8.53
C PHE A 209 -24.66 24.74 -7.76
N ASP A 210 -25.12 25.16 -6.59
CA ASP A 210 -24.31 25.99 -5.70
C ASP A 210 -23.16 25.18 -5.11
N LYS A 211 -22.04 25.83 -4.82
CA LYS A 211 -20.84 25.16 -4.23
C LYS A 211 -21.05 24.48 -2.88
N ASN A 212 -22.20 24.73 -2.24
CA ASN A 212 -22.58 24.12 -0.96
C ASN A 212 -23.63 23.01 -1.12
N ASP A 213 -24.04 22.69 -2.35
CA ASP A 213 -25.03 21.65 -2.62
C ASP A 213 -24.37 20.27 -2.72
N ILE A 214 -23.17 20.24 -3.30
CA ILE A 214 -22.42 19.02 -3.62
C ILE A 214 -21.00 19.17 -3.09
N PHE A 215 -20.61 18.24 -2.21
CA PHE A 215 -19.25 18.16 -1.70
C PHE A 215 -18.56 16.91 -2.24
N GLU A 216 -17.43 17.11 -2.89
CA GLU A 216 -16.45 16.08 -3.21
C GLU A 216 -15.20 16.37 -2.36
N PHE A 217 -14.98 15.55 -1.32
CA PHE A 217 -13.84 15.77 -0.44
C PHE A 217 -12.55 15.27 -1.11
N GLU A 218 -11.54 16.13 -1.28
CA GLU A 218 -10.27 15.74 -1.91
C GLU A 218 -9.35 15.01 -0.92
N ASP A 219 -9.37 15.43 0.34
CA ASP A 219 -8.60 14.84 1.43
C ASP A 219 -9.33 14.86 2.78
N ILE A 220 -8.63 14.37 3.81
CA ILE A 220 -9.16 14.26 5.17
C ILE A 220 -9.41 15.64 5.79
N ASP A 221 -8.60 16.65 5.48
CA ASP A 221 -8.73 17.98 6.08
C ASP A 221 -9.94 18.72 5.50
N ASP A 222 -10.20 18.59 4.20
CA ASP A 222 -11.45 19.07 3.58
C ASP A 222 -12.68 18.47 4.26
N LEU A 223 -12.65 17.15 4.49
CA LEU A 223 -13.73 16.44 5.16
C LEU A 223 -13.91 16.92 6.61
N ARG A 224 -12.82 17.10 7.35
CA ARG A 224 -12.84 17.62 8.74
C ARG A 224 -13.32 19.07 8.84
N GLN A 225 -13.05 19.91 7.84
CA GLN A 225 -13.60 21.26 7.78
C GLN A 225 -15.12 21.24 7.65
N PHE A 226 -15.66 20.27 6.91
CA PHE A 226 -17.10 20.09 6.74
C PHE A 226 -17.79 19.39 7.94
N ASP A 227 -17.11 18.40 8.53
CA ASP A 227 -17.54 17.64 9.70
C ASP A 227 -16.39 17.56 10.72
N SER A 228 -16.38 18.49 11.67
CA SER A 228 -15.35 18.55 12.72
C SER A 228 -15.33 17.34 13.63
N ASP A 229 -16.42 16.56 13.66
CA ASP A 229 -16.55 15.35 14.45
C ASP A 229 -16.25 14.09 13.63
N PHE A 230 -15.74 14.23 12.40
CA PHE A 230 -15.43 13.09 11.53
C PHE A 230 -14.55 12.05 12.23
N LEU A 231 -13.46 12.47 12.89
CA LEU A 231 -12.56 11.52 13.56
C LEU A 231 -13.19 10.85 14.80
N LEU A 232 -14.25 11.43 15.36
CA LEU A 232 -15.04 10.80 16.42
C LEU A 232 -16.02 9.77 15.87
N ASN A 233 -16.53 10.01 14.67
CA ASN A 233 -17.55 9.21 14.02
C ASN A 233 -16.98 8.16 13.04
N VAL A 234 -15.73 8.34 12.62
CA VAL A 234 -15.02 7.37 11.80
C VAL A 234 -14.72 6.17 12.69
N ASP A 235 -15.52 5.13 12.51
CA ASP A 235 -15.32 3.80 13.09
C ASP A 235 -13.99 3.24 12.58
N SER A 236 -12.88 3.63 13.24
CA SER A 236 -11.50 3.42 12.83
C SER A 236 -10.65 2.95 14.01
N GLU A 237 -10.15 1.71 13.92
CA GLU A 237 -9.27 1.14 14.95
C GLU A 237 -7.97 1.94 15.04
N ILE A 238 -7.48 2.48 13.91
CA ILE A 238 -6.32 3.39 13.88
C ILE A 238 -6.50 4.58 14.84
N VAL A 239 -7.64 5.28 14.78
CA VAL A 239 -7.90 6.44 15.66
C VAL A 239 -7.97 6.01 17.12
N GLU A 240 -8.68 4.91 17.41
CA GLU A 240 -8.79 4.36 18.76
C GLU A 240 -7.41 3.98 19.33
N ASN A 241 -6.58 3.33 18.53
CA ASN A 241 -5.23 2.92 18.89
C ASN A 241 -4.34 4.12 19.21
N ILE A 242 -4.39 5.17 18.38
CA ILE A 242 -3.64 6.42 18.61
C ILE A 242 -4.11 7.06 19.92
N CYS A 243 -5.42 7.29 20.09
CA CYS A 243 -5.97 7.96 21.26
C CYS A 243 -5.66 7.22 22.55
N LYS A 244 -5.81 5.89 22.55
CA LYS A 244 -5.49 5.04 23.70
C LYS A 244 -4.00 5.04 24.05
N THR A 245 -3.13 5.05 23.05
CA THR A 245 -1.68 4.98 23.26
C THR A 245 -1.09 6.32 23.71
N LEU A 246 -1.58 7.43 23.13
CA LEU A 246 -1.05 8.77 23.38
C LEU A 246 -1.85 9.58 24.41
N ASP A 247 -2.95 9.02 24.93
CA ASP A 247 -3.88 9.71 25.84
C ASP A 247 -4.31 11.07 25.27
N CYS A 248 -4.87 11.02 24.06
CA CYS A 248 -5.33 12.20 23.33
C CYS A 248 -6.77 12.02 22.83
N HIS A 249 -7.40 13.14 22.51
CA HIS A 249 -8.71 13.17 21.88
C HIS A 249 -8.57 13.06 20.35
N PRO A 250 -9.50 12.41 19.62
CA PRO A 250 -9.40 12.27 18.16
C PRO A 250 -9.16 13.58 17.39
N ASN A 251 -9.82 14.67 17.81
CA ASN A 251 -9.65 15.99 17.20
C ASN A 251 -8.27 16.63 17.43
N GLU A 252 -7.43 16.08 18.32
CA GLU A 252 -6.04 16.50 18.51
C GLU A 252 -5.10 15.86 17.49
N ILE A 253 -5.57 14.90 16.68
CA ILE A 253 -4.79 14.29 15.59
C ILE A 253 -4.86 15.23 14.38
N THR A 254 -3.70 15.72 13.93
CA THR A 254 -3.57 16.64 12.78
C THR A 254 -2.43 16.20 11.86
N ASP A 255 -2.27 16.90 10.72
CA ASP A 255 -1.13 16.76 9.80
C ASP A 255 -0.86 15.31 9.38
N ILE A 256 -1.91 14.61 8.96
CA ILE A 256 -1.84 13.21 8.57
C ILE A 256 -1.21 13.13 7.16
N GLU A 257 -0.02 12.55 7.07
CA GLU A 257 0.73 12.44 5.82
C GLU A 257 1.23 11.02 5.60
N ILE A 258 0.98 10.43 4.42
CA ILE A 258 1.52 9.11 4.11
C ILE A 258 3.03 9.19 3.87
N ILE A 259 3.82 8.47 4.68
CA ILE A 259 5.29 8.40 4.54
C ILE A 259 5.66 7.28 3.57
N LYS A 260 5.13 6.08 3.82
CA LYS A 260 5.46 4.87 3.06
C LYS A 260 4.17 4.09 2.85
N ALA A 261 3.66 4.12 1.62
CA ALA A 261 2.72 3.13 1.15
C ALA A 261 3.50 1.87 0.76
N GLY A 262 4.03 1.15 1.76
CA GLY A 262 4.80 -0.07 1.54
C GLY A 262 3.89 -1.27 1.27
N LEU A 263 4.44 -2.29 0.62
CA LEU A 263 3.72 -3.52 0.29
C LEU A 263 3.49 -4.42 1.51
N THR A 264 4.39 -4.38 2.51
CA THR A 264 4.30 -5.20 3.74
C THR A 264 3.67 -4.44 4.90
N ASN A 265 3.83 -3.12 4.94
CA ASN A 265 3.19 -2.22 5.91
C ASN A 265 2.92 -0.86 5.27
N ALA A 266 1.86 -0.21 5.72
CA ALA A 266 1.59 1.18 5.41
C ALA A 266 1.92 2.07 6.61
N SER A 267 2.70 3.12 6.40
CA SER A 267 3.11 4.06 7.44
C SER A 267 2.69 5.47 7.10
N PHE A 268 2.14 6.17 8.10
CA PHE A 268 1.78 7.58 8.00
C PHE A 268 2.29 8.36 9.21
N LYS A 269 2.65 9.61 8.95
CA LYS A 269 2.96 10.64 9.93
C LYS A 269 1.67 11.26 10.42
N PHE A 270 1.64 11.67 11.68
CA PHE A 270 0.58 12.52 12.23
C PHE A 270 1.12 13.33 13.40
N THR A 271 0.45 14.42 13.72
CA THR A 271 0.79 15.30 14.84
C THR A 271 -0.25 15.19 15.96
N VAL A 272 0.20 15.17 17.21
CA VAL A 272 -0.64 15.38 18.40
C VAL A 272 0.09 16.33 19.34
N LYS A 273 -0.56 17.43 19.74
CA LYS A 273 0.00 18.42 20.69
C LYS A 273 1.40 18.90 20.30
N ASP A 274 1.59 19.28 19.04
CA ASP A 274 2.86 19.74 18.44
C ASP A 274 4.01 18.71 18.44
N VAL A 275 3.69 17.42 18.62
CA VAL A 275 4.66 16.32 18.51
C VAL A 275 4.29 15.44 17.32
N GLU A 276 5.27 15.17 16.46
CA GLU A 276 5.09 14.31 15.29
C GLU A 276 5.37 12.83 15.62
N TYR A 277 4.50 11.97 15.15
CA TYR A 277 4.49 10.52 15.37
C TYR A 277 4.38 9.79 14.04
N VAL A 278 4.72 8.50 14.05
CA VAL A 278 4.49 7.57 12.95
C VAL A 278 3.60 6.46 13.45
N TYR A 279 2.51 6.19 12.73
CA TYR A 279 1.74 4.97 12.87
C TYR A 279 2.08 4.05 11.71
N ARG A 280 2.39 2.78 12.01
CA ARG A 280 2.54 1.72 11.01
C ARG A 280 1.38 0.75 11.14
N HIS A 281 0.59 0.63 10.09
CA HIS A 281 -0.49 -0.34 9.94
C HIS A 281 0.04 -1.62 9.23
N PRO A 282 -0.26 -2.82 9.77
CA PRO A 282 0.20 -4.07 9.16
C PRO A 282 -0.42 -4.27 7.76
N GLY A 283 0.37 -4.73 6.79
CA GLY A 283 -0.12 -5.04 5.45
C GLY A 283 -0.84 -6.39 5.37
N GLY A 284 -1.71 -6.55 4.36
CA GLY A 284 -2.56 -7.74 4.22
C GLY A 284 -1.82 -9.07 3.97
N THR A 285 -0.57 -9.04 3.50
CA THR A 285 0.25 -10.24 3.26
C THR A 285 1.25 -10.53 4.39
N ALA A 286 1.31 -9.67 5.40
CA ALA A 286 2.32 -9.69 6.44
C ALA A 286 2.29 -10.97 7.30
N ASP A 287 1.12 -11.56 7.54
CA ASP A 287 0.97 -12.80 8.33
C ASP A 287 1.66 -14.01 7.69
N ASN A 288 1.91 -13.98 6.38
CA ASN A 288 2.65 -15.03 5.70
C ASN A 288 4.17 -14.85 5.78
N LEU A 289 4.68 -13.73 6.29
CA LEU A 289 6.10 -13.39 6.25
C LEU A 289 6.67 -13.12 7.64
N ILE A 290 5.86 -12.55 8.53
CA ILE A 290 6.33 -11.96 9.79
C ILE A 290 5.83 -12.77 10.98
N ASP A 291 6.76 -13.10 11.87
CA ASP A 291 6.44 -13.68 13.17
C ASP A 291 6.20 -12.55 14.18
N ARG A 292 4.92 -12.24 14.43
CA ARG A 292 4.52 -11.10 15.29
C ARG A 292 5.03 -11.21 16.72
N ARG A 293 5.16 -12.43 17.25
CA ARG A 293 5.69 -12.65 18.61
C ARG A 293 7.16 -12.24 18.66
N THR A 294 7.92 -12.63 17.65
CA THR A 294 9.34 -12.28 17.50
C THR A 294 9.50 -10.78 17.31
N GLU A 295 8.75 -10.17 16.39
CA GLU A 295 8.79 -8.74 16.12
C GLU A 295 8.51 -7.90 17.38
N VAL A 296 7.47 -8.24 18.14
CA VAL A 296 7.16 -7.54 19.40
C VAL A 296 8.33 -7.65 20.39
N TYR A 297 8.91 -8.84 20.55
CA TYR A 297 10.02 -9.05 21.45
C TYR A 297 11.26 -8.24 21.02
N THR A 298 11.71 -8.40 19.79
CA THR A 298 12.94 -7.79 19.28
C THR A 298 12.82 -6.28 19.16
N GLN A 299 11.68 -5.74 18.73
CA GLN A 299 11.45 -4.29 18.66
C GLN A 299 11.49 -3.63 20.06
N ASN A 300 10.97 -4.30 21.10
CA ASN A 300 11.09 -3.82 22.49
C ASN A 300 12.53 -3.92 23.01
N MET A 301 13.26 -4.98 22.64
CA MET A 301 14.68 -5.11 22.98
C MET A 301 15.54 -4.08 22.26
N ALA A 302 15.23 -3.76 21.00
CA ALA A 302 15.89 -2.70 20.24
C ALA A 302 15.76 -1.35 20.94
N LYS A 303 14.59 -1.02 21.48
CA LYS A 303 14.42 0.17 22.34
C LYS A 303 15.28 0.13 23.59
N LYS A 304 15.32 -1.02 24.28
CA LYS A 304 16.11 -1.21 25.51
C LYS A 304 17.63 -1.11 25.29
N TYR A 305 18.10 -1.52 24.11
CA TYR A 305 19.51 -1.53 23.71
C TYR A 305 19.92 -0.26 22.95
N ASP A 306 19.07 0.76 22.92
CA ASP A 306 19.32 2.05 22.26
C ASP A 306 19.62 1.89 20.76
N LEU A 307 18.93 0.93 20.12
CA LEU A 307 18.94 0.69 18.67
C LEU A 307 17.75 1.38 17.99
N ASP A 308 16.58 1.38 18.66
CA ASP A 308 15.39 2.11 18.19
C ASP A 308 14.66 2.74 19.38
N LYS A 309 15.14 3.92 19.79
CA LYS A 309 14.52 4.70 20.87
C LYS A 309 13.22 5.41 20.45
N SER A 310 12.85 5.37 19.17
CA SER A 310 11.65 6.04 18.66
C SER A 310 10.37 5.31 19.07
N LEU A 311 10.44 4.00 19.30
CA LEU A 311 9.28 3.17 19.62
C LEU A 311 8.52 3.69 20.86
N ILE A 312 7.22 3.90 20.71
CA ILE A 312 6.30 4.18 21.82
C ILE A 312 5.60 2.89 22.23
N TYR A 313 4.96 2.23 21.26
CA TYR A 313 4.21 1.00 21.47
C TYR A 313 4.17 0.14 20.20
N ILE A 314 4.14 -1.18 20.37
CA ILE A 314 3.88 -2.16 19.32
C ILE A 314 2.88 -3.19 19.82
N ASP A 315 1.87 -3.48 19.01
CA ASP A 315 0.81 -4.43 19.34
C ASP A 315 1.06 -5.82 18.72
N PRO A 316 0.67 -6.92 19.38
CA PRO A 316 0.73 -8.26 18.79
C PRO A 316 -0.07 -8.44 17.49
N SER A 317 -1.06 -7.57 17.22
CA SER A 317 -1.76 -7.54 15.93
C SER A 317 -0.95 -6.91 14.78
N GLY A 318 0.22 -6.33 15.07
CA GLY A 318 1.21 -5.88 14.09
C GLY A 318 1.28 -4.37 13.85
N TRP A 319 0.37 -3.57 14.40
CA TRP A 319 0.48 -2.12 14.34
C TRP A 319 1.47 -1.58 15.38
N LYS A 320 2.10 -0.44 15.09
CA LYS A 320 3.00 0.25 16.04
C LYS A 320 2.90 1.76 15.93
N ILE A 321 3.22 2.44 17.03
CA ILE A 321 3.38 3.88 17.12
C ILE A 321 4.80 4.20 17.59
N SER A 322 5.46 5.11 16.88
CA SER A 322 6.78 5.65 17.24
C SER A 322 6.80 7.17 17.11
N TYR A 323 7.80 7.81 17.70
CA TYR A 323 8.12 9.20 17.37
C TYR A 323 8.58 9.31 15.92
N PHE A 324 8.23 10.40 15.25
CA PHE A 324 8.82 10.72 13.95
C PHE A 324 10.25 11.21 14.14
N ILE A 325 11.21 10.61 13.43
CA ILE A 325 12.62 10.97 13.54
C ILE A 325 12.89 12.19 12.65
N GLN A 326 13.31 13.28 13.28
CA GLN A 326 13.62 14.55 12.61
C GLN A 326 15.04 14.56 12.04
N ASN A 327 15.30 15.50 11.13
CA ASN A 327 16.65 15.83 10.63
C ASN A 327 17.42 14.60 10.10
N ILE A 328 16.71 13.70 9.40
CA ILE A 328 17.28 12.46 8.86
C ILE A 328 18.38 12.78 7.84
N ILE A 329 19.52 12.10 8.01
CA ILE A 329 20.60 12.03 7.06
C ILE A 329 20.58 10.60 6.48
N PRO A 330 20.43 10.44 5.15
CA PRO A 330 20.51 9.13 4.51
C PRO A 330 21.80 8.41 4.89
N CYS A 331 21.67 7.14 5.29
CA CYS A 331 22.84 6.29 5.54
C CYS A 331 23.60 6.06 4.23
N ASP A 332 24.92 6.03 4.30
CA ASP A 332 25.83 5.80 3.17
C ASP A 332 26.94 4.90 3.69
N ILE A 333 26.76 3.59 3.54
CA ILE A 333 27.65 2.60 4.14
C ILE A 333 28.99 2.55 3.37
N LEU A 334 28.98 2.85 2.08
CA LEU A 334 30.16 2.76 1.22
C LEU A 334 30.97 4.06 1.19
N GLY A 335 30.31 5.22 1.22
CA GLY A 335 30.93 6.53 1.12
C GLY A 335 31.25 7.20 2.45
N ASN A 336 30.79 6.66 3.58
CA ASN A 336 30.99 7.27 4.90
C ASN A 336 31.44 6.25 5.96
N GLU A 337 32.73 6.29 6.32
CA GLU A 337 33.33 5.43 7.35
C GLU A 337 32.65 5.53 8.73
N THR A 338 32.10 6.70 9.07
CA THR A 338 31.38 6.87 10.34
C THR A 338 30.05 6.13 10.30
N HIS A 339 29.31 6.21 9.20
CA HIS A 339 28.07 5.44 9.01
C HIS A 339 28.34 3.94 9.02
N LEU A 340 29.34 3.48 8.26
CA LEU A 340 29.75 2.07 8.26
C LEU A 340 30.03 1.57 9.68
N LYS A 341 30.81 2.33 10.46
CA LYS A 341 31.12 1.99 11.84
C LYS A 341 29.87 1.95 12.72
N GLN A 342 28.98 2.94 12.61
CA GLN A 342 27.73 2.98 13.37
C GLN A 342 26.80 1.80 13.03
N CYS A 343 26.70 1.43 11.75
CA CYS A 343 25.96 0.24 11.31
C CYS A 343 26.51 -1.04 11.97
N MET A 344 27.84 -1.24 11.93
CA MET A 344 28.45 -2.42 12.53
C MET A 344 28.31 -2.45 14.06
N GLU A 345 28.43 -1.30 14.72
CA GLU A 345 28.17 -1.17 16.17
C GLU A 345 26.70 -1.50 16.50
N ALA A 346 25.75 -1.09 15.66
CA ALA A 346 24.34 -1.44 15.84
C ALA A 346 24.09 -2.94 15.65
N LEU A 347 24.73 -3.59 14.67
CA LEU A 347 24.64 -5.05 14.50
C LEU A 347 25.22 -5.79 15.71
N HIS A 348 26.41 -5.40 16.19
CA HIS A 348 26.98 -6.02 17.39
C HIS A 348 26.08 -5.88 18.61
N LYS A 349 25.52 -4.68 18.86
CA LYS A 349 24.54 -4.45 19.92
C LYS A 349 23.29 -5.31 19.75
N THR A 350 22.85 -5.53 18.52
CA THR A 350 21.72 -6.43 18.21
C THR A 350 22.05 -7.86 18.63
N HIS A 351 23.27 -8.30 18.35
CA HIS A 351 23.74 -9.66 18.64
C HIS A 351 24.01 -9.90 20.14
N GLU A 352 24.15 -8.83 20.92
CA GLU A 352 24.22 -8.87 22.39
C GLU A 352 22.83 -9.00 23.08
N ILE A 353 21.74 -8.91 22.32
CA ILE A 353 20.39 -9.14 22.86
C ILE A 353 20.28 -10.62 23.27
N PRO A 354 19.84 -10.93 24.51
CA PRO A 354 19.72 -12.30 24.98
C PRO A 354 18.71 -13.08 24.14
N LEU A 355 19.04 -14.34 23.87
CA LEU A 355 18.11 -15.28 23.26
C LEU A 355 16.90 -15.50 24.19
N SER A 356 15.73 -15.65 23.58
CA SER A 356 14.46 -15.84 24.29
C SER A 356 13.52 -16.73 23.49
N GLU A 357 12.62 -17.44 24.17
CA GLU A 357 11.62 -18.31 23.54
C GLU A 357 10.55 -17.51 22.77
N GLU A 358 10.50 -16.19 22.97
CA GLU A 358 9.67 -15.26 22.22
C GLU A 358 10.20 -15.01 20.81
N ALA A 359 11.49 -15.23 20.56
CA ALA A 359 12.09 -15.07 19.24
C ALA A 359 12.22 -16.42 18.53
N LYS A 360 11.67 -16.50 17.32
CA LYS A 360 11.75 -17.67 16.46
C LYS A 360 13.19 -17.88 15.96
N ILE A 361 13.63 -19.14 15.92
CA ILE A 361 14.83 -19.52 15.15
C ILE A 361 14.51 -19.41 13.67
N PHE A 362 15.25 -18.54 12.98
CA PHE A 362 15.06 -18.25 11.58
C PHE A 362 16.03 -19.07 10.73
N ASP A 363 15.59 -20.23 10.25
CA ASP A 363 16.35 -21.05 9.31
C ASP A 363 16.09 -20.57 7.88
N ASN A 364 17.09 -19.93 7.28
CA ASN A 364 17.01 -19.37 5.92
C ASN A 364 16.52 -20.38 4.88
N VAL A 365 16.97 -21.65 4.93
CA VAL A 365 16.62 -22.67 3.93
C VAL A 365 15.22 -23.20 4.15
N ALA A 366 14.85 -23.47 5.40
CA ALA A 366 13.50 -23.94 5.73
C ALA A 366 12.44 -22.87 5.37
N GLU A 367 12.72 -21.62 5.71
CA GLU A 367 11.85 -20.49 5.40
C GLU A 367 11.74 -20.25 3.89
N SER A 368 12.87 -20.33 3.17
CA SER A 368 12.92 -20.25 1.69
C SER A 368 12.05 -21.32 1.03
N LYS A 369 12.19 -22.57 1.44
CA LYS A 369 11.39 -23.69 0.92
C LYS A 369 9.90 -23.51 1.23
N ARG A 370 9.54 -22.94 2.41
CA ARG A 370 8.15 -22.61 2.75
C ARG A 370 7.57 -21.56 1.80
N LEU A 371 8.28 -20.45 1.59
CA LEU A 371 7.82 -19.36 0.69
C LEU A 371 7.69 -19.82 -0.75
N ILE A 372 8.62 -20.64 -1.24
CA ILE A 372 8.55 -21.20 -2.59
C ILE A 372 7.40 -22.20 -2.73
N GLY A 373 7.11 -22.97 -1.69
CA GLY A 373 5.92 -23.81 -1.63
C GLY A 373 4.61 -23.01 -1.80
N LEU A 374 4.52 -21.84 -1.17
CA LEU A 374 3.39 -20.92 -1.35
C LEU A 374 3.35 -20.35 -2.78
N ALA A 375 4.49 -19.89 -3.30
CA ALA A 375 4.59 -19.32 -4.64
C ALA A 375 4.24 -20.32 -5.76
N CYS A 376 4.47 -21.62 -5.53
CA CYS A 376 4.10 -22.67 -6.49
C CYS A 376 2.59 -22.68 -6.84
N ALA A 377 1.74 -22.16 -5.95
CA ALA A 377 0.29 -22.13 -6.17
C ALA A 377 -0.11 -21.31 -7.42
N THR A 378 0.67 -20.28 -7.77
CA THR A 378 0.38 -19.43 -8.93
C THR A 378 1.48 -19.44 -10.00
N LYS A 379 2.72 -19.80 -9.63
CA LYS A 379 3.88 -19.78 -10.55
C LYS A 379 4.28 -21.14 -11.12
N GLY A 380 3.61 -22.24 -10.77
CA GLY A 380 3.97 -23.58 -11.24
C GLY A 380 4.96 -24.29 -10.31
N ASN A 381 5.67 -25.31 -10.80
CA ASN A 381 6.52 -26.14 -9.92
C ASN A 381 7.95 -25.58 -9.83
N LEU A 382 8.11 -24.56 -8.99
CA LEU A 382 9.38 -23.87 -8.76
C LEU A 382 10.48 -24.79 -8.19
N PHE A 383 10.13 -25.81 -7.40
CA PHE A 383 11.11 -26.78 -6.91
C PHE A 383 11.78 -27.57 -8.03
N LYS A 384 11.03 -27.86 -9.12
CA LYS A 384 11.58 -28.51 -10.31
C LYS A 384 12.39 -27.52 -11.16
N GLU A 385 11.92 -26.28 -11.29
CA GLU A 385 12.61 -25.25 -12.08
C GLU A 385 13.98 -24.90 -11.49
N PHE A 386 14.09 -24.89 -10.15
CA PHE A 386 15.31 -24.56 -9.42
C PHE A 386 15.99 -25.78 -8.77
N GLU A 387 15.72 -27.00 -9.26
CA GLU A 387 16.19 -28.27 -8.65
C GLU A 387 17.72 -28.32 -8.45
N GLU A 388 18.47 -27.90 -9.46
CA GLU A 388 19.95 -27.87 -9.40
C GLU A 388 20.43 -26.91 -8.31
N MET A 389 19.84 -25.72 -8.23
CA MET A 389 20.18 -24.73 -7.20
C MET A 389 19.87 -25.28 -5.81
N PHE A 390 18.69 -25.88 -5.59
CA PHE A 390 18.34 -26.47 -4.29
C PHE A 390 19.27 -27.58 -3.86
N THR A 391 19.71 -28.42 -4.81
CA THR A 391 20.67 -29.48 -4.52
C THR A 391 21.98 -28.91 -3.99
N LYS A 392 22.50 -27.85 -4.61
CA LYS A 392 23.72 -27.15 -4.16
C LYS A 392 23.50 -26.42 -2.83
N ILE A 393 22.35 -25.78 -2.64
CA ILE A 393 21.96 -25.13 -1.37
C ILE A 393 21.96 -26.15 -0.23
N ASP A 394 21.35 -27.32 -0.43
CA ASP A 394 21.29 -28.34 0.61
C ASP A 394 22.70 -28.84 1.01
N ILE A 395 23.65 -28.84 0.08
CA ILE A 395 25.06 -29.12 0.38
C ILE A 395 25.66 -28.00 1.25
N VAL A 396 25.50 -26.73 0.85
CA VAL A 396 26.02 -25.57 1.61
C VAL A 396 25.40 -25.51 3.01
N ASP A 397 24.08 -25.70 3.14
CA ASP A 397 23.36 -25.70 4.41
C ASP A 397 23.90 -26.75 5.39
N ASN A 398 24.13 -27.97 4.88
CA ASN A 398 24.73 -29.04 5.69
C ASN A 398 26.15 -28.68 6.15
N TYR A 399 26.97 -28.09 5.28
CA TYR A 399 28.32 -27.66 5.64
C TYR A 399 28.32 -26.54 6.68
N VAL A 400 27.53 -25.50 6.47
CA VAL A 400 27.40 -24.35 7.38
C VAL A 400 26.90 -24.81 8.76
N LYS A 401 25.90 -25.70 8.81
CA LYS A 401 25.39 -26.27 10.08
C LYS A 401 26.43 -27.13 10.79
N ALA A 402 27.17 -27.96 10.05
CA ALA A 402 28.24 -28.79 10.60
C ALA A 402 29.42 -27.95 11.10
N GLU A 403 29.78 -26.88 10.39
CA GLU A 403 30.82 -25.93 10.77
C GLU A 403 30.45 -25.19 12.06
N ARG A 404 29.21 -24.69 12.13
CA ARG A 404 28.64 -24.05 13.32
C ARG A 404 28.75 -24.96 14.56
N GLU A 405 28.36 -26.23 14.43
CA GLU A 405 28.44 -27.21 15.51
C GLU A 405 29.90 -27.53 15.89
N LYS A 406 30.77 -27.74 14.89
CA LYS A 406 32.18 -28.10 15.09
C LYS A 406 32.97 -27.03 15.83
N TYR A 407 32.72 -25.76 15.54
CA TYR A 407 33.47 -24.64 16.11
C TYR A 407 32.69 -23.84 17.17
N GLY A 408 31.48 -24.26 17.51
CA GLY A 408 30.67 -23.65 18.56
C GLY A 408 30.27 -22.20 18.24
N ILE A 409 29.92 -21.93 16.98
CA ILE A 409 29.40 -20.62 16.59
C ILE A 409 27.99 -20.48 17.17
N GLU A 410 27.83 -19.57 18.12
CA GLU A 410 26.56 -19.34 18.81
C GLU A 410 25.58 -18.56 17.93
N LEU A 411 24.30 -18.89 18.05
CA LEU A 411 23.23 -18.12 17.43
C LEU A 411 22.96 -16.86 18.25
N VAL A 412 22.56 -15.80 17.56
CA VAL A 412 22.28 -14.49 18.13
C VAL A 412 20.92 -13.99 17.66
N VAL A 413 20.38 -12.98 18.32
CA VAL A 413 19.29 -12.20 17.73
C VAL A 413 19.85 -11.43 16.54
N SER A 414 19.19 -11.52 15.39
CA SER A 414 19.57 -10.89 14.14
C SER A 414 18.42 -10.01 13.64
N HIS A 415 18.75 -8.95 12.90
CA HIS A 415 17.76 -8.05 12.32
C HIS A 415 17.10 -8.64 11.05
N HIS A 416 17.87 -9.41 10.27
CA HIS A 416 17.52 -10.01 8.96
C HIS A 416 17.22 -9.04 7.82
N ASP A 417 16.71 -7.84 8.10
CA ASP A 417 16.42 -6.85 7.07
C ASP A 417 17.44 -5.68 7.06
N VAL A 418 18.71 -6.01 6.82
CA VAL A 418 19.82 -5.05 6.96
C VAL A 418 20.15 -4.44 5.60
N TYR A 419 19.71 -3.20 5.39
CA TYR A 419 20.03 -2.37 4.22
C TYR A 419 19.93 -0.87 4.58
N GLU A 420 20.56 0.00 3.79
CA GLU A 420 20.78 1.43 4.13
C GLU A 420 19.52 2.19 4.58
N PRO A 421 18.33 2.02 3.97
CA PRO A 421 17.09 2.68 4.39
C PRO A 421 16.60 2.33 5.80
N ASN A 422 17.00 1.18 6.37
CA ASN A 422 16.65 0.81 7.74
C ASN A 422 17.62 1.40 8.78
N PHE A 423 18.72 2.01 8.33
CA PHE A 423 19.61 2.80 9.17
C PHE A 423 19.29 4.28 9.02
N ILE A 424 18.95 4.93 10.13
CA ILE A 424 18.65 6.36 10.16
C ILE A 424 19.71 7.05 11.01
N SER A 425 20.47 7.94 10.38
CA SER A 425 21.34 8.89 11.05
C SER A 425 20.63 10.25 11.14
N THR A 426 20.97 11.07 12.13
CA THR A 426 20.40 12.41 12.30
C THR A 426 21.50 13.45 12.42
N SER A 427 21.20 14.70 12.07
CA SER A 427 22.17 15.81 12.22
C SER A 427 22.62 16.04 13.66
N ASP A 428 21.80 15.61 14.62
CA ASP A 428 22.05 15.78 16.05
C ASP A 428 22.92 14.64 16.63
N GLY A 429 23.33 13.69 15.78
CA GLY A 429 24.26 12.61 16.11
C GLY A 429 23.60 11.31 16.58
N ASP A 430 22.26 11.25 16.63
CA ASP A 430 21.54 10.01 16.92
C ASP A 430 21.57 9.06 15.73
N PHE A 431 21.53 7.76 16.04
CA PHE A 431 21.55 6.67 15.07
C PHE A 431 20.50 5.62 15.45
N TYR A 432 19.74 5.14 14.46
CA TYR A 432 18.65 4.20 14.65
C TYR A 432 18.76 3.05 13.66
N LEU A 433 18.48 1.84 14.12
CA LEU A 433 18.16 0.68 13.29
C LEU A 433 16.68 0.38 13.45
N ILE A 434 15.91 0.58 12.39
CA ILE A 434 14.44 0.47 12.40
C ILE A 434 13.96 -0.74 11.58
N ASP A 435 12.67 -1.02 11.69
CA ASP A 435 11.94 -2.05 10.92
C ASP A 435 12.31 -3.50 11.26
N TRP A 436 12.12 -3.86 12.53
CA TRP A 436 12.44 -5.16 13.14
C TRP A 436 11.52 -6.33 12.75
N GLU A 437 10.74 -6.22 11.67
CA GLU A 437 9.67 -7.18 11.36
C GLU A 437 10.18 -8.57 10.91
N TYR A 438 11.36 -8.64 10.32
CA TYR A 438 11.99 -9.89 9.88
C TYR A 438 12.96 -10.48 10.90
N SER A 439 13.13 -9.81 12.03
CA SER A 439 14.09 -10.21 13.06
C SER A 439 13.83 -11.64 13.57
N GLY A 440 14.88 -12.27 14.09
CA GLY A 440 14.84 -13.66 14.51
C GLY A 440 16.16 -14.11 15.12
N ILE A 441 16.23 -15.37 15.53
CA ILE A 441 17.48 -15.98 16.01
C ILE A 441 18.17 -16.64 14.82
N ASN A 442 19.38 -16.18 14.48
CA ASN A 442 20.17 -16.73 13.38
C ASN A 442 21.68 -16.62 13.63
N ASP A 443 22.46 -17.02 12.64
CA ASP A 443 23.89 -16.85 12.60
C ASP A 443 24.27 -15.36 12.56
N PRO A 444 25.23 -14.90 13.38
CA PRO A 444 25.59 -13.48 13.47
C PRO A 444 25.98 -12.87 12.12
N VAL A 445 26.66 -13.62 11.26
CA VAL A 445 27.13 -13.06 9.99
C VAL A 445 26.00 -12.87 8.96
N ASN A 446 24.83 -13.48 9.17
CA ASN A 446 23.67 -13.35 8.28
C ASN A 446 23.23 -11.90 8.09
N ASP A 447 23.31 -11.07 9.13
CA ASP A 447 22.94 -9.65 9.04
C ASP A 447 23.87 -8.88 8.10
N VAL A 448 25.17 -9.14 8.17
CA VAL A 448 26.18 -8.47 7.34
C VAL A 448 26.09 -8.95 5.90
N THR A 449 25.85 -10.24 5.68
CA THR A 449 25.69 -10.78 4.34
C THR A 449 24.46 -10.22 3.65
N SER A 450 23.38 -9.93 4.40
CA SER A 450 22.19 -9.26 3.88
C SER A 450 22.49 -7.88 3.26
N ILE A 451 23.56 -7.20 3.67
CA ILE A 451 23.95 -5.89 3.12
C ILE A 451 24.39 -6.03 1.66
N PHE A 452 25.05 -7.14 1.28
CA PHE A 452 25.68 -7.26 -0.03
C PHE A 452 25.07 -8.35 -0.93
N THR A 453 24.25 -9.26 -0.43
CA THR A 453 23.54 -10.26 -1.25
C THR A 453 22.40 -9.65 -2.07
N ARG A 454 22.02 -8.41 -1.76
CA ARG A 454 20.96 -7.64 -2.42
C ARG A 454 21.45 -6.65 -3.46
N TYR A 455 22.76 -6.46 -3.56
CA TYR A 455 23.40 -5.48 -4.45
C TYR A 455 24.48 -6.16 -5.29
N GLU A 456 24.77 -5.59 -6.46
CA GLU A 456 25.86 -6.06 -7.33
C GLU A 456 27.20 -5.48 -6.87
N TYR A 457 27.62 -5.84 -5.65
CA TYR A 457 28.92 -5.46 -5.10
C TYR A 457 30.02 -6.44 -5.54
N ASP A 458 31.20 -5.90 -5.84
CA ASP A 458 32.37 -6.70 -6.14
C ASP A 458 32.96 -7.36 -4.88
N GLU A 459 33.98 -8.19 -5.07
CA GLU A 459 34.67 -8.88 -3.98
C GLU A 459 35.32 -7.89 -2.99
N GLU A 460 35.91 -6.80 -3.47
CA GLU A 460 36.61 -5.83 -2.61
C GLU A 460 35.65 -5.18 -1.60
N ILE A 461 34.46 -4.78 -2.05
CA ILE A 461 33.42 -4.22 -1.18
C ILE A 461 32.91 -5.26 -0.19
N ARG A 462 32.68 -6.51 -0.62
CA ARG A 462 32.22 -7.60 0.26
C ARG A 462 33.23 -7.89 1.38
N GLU A 463 34.51 -7.96 1.03
CA GLU A 463 35.60 -8.13 2.01
C GLU A 463 35.73 -6.93 2.96
N MET A 464 35.54 -5.70 2.45
CA MET A 464 35.53 -4.50 3.28
C MET A 464 34.40 -4.55 4.33
N LEU A 465 33.18 -4.90 3.93
CA LEU A 465 32.03 -4.99 4.84
C LEU A 465 32.22 -6.07 5.92
N LEU A 466 32.70 -7.25 5.52
CA LEU A 466 33.01 -8.32 6.48
C LEU A 466 34.11 -7.91 7.45
N ARG A 467 35.20 -7.33 6.95
CA ARG A 467 36.30 -6.85 7.81
C ARG A 467 35.84 -5.77 8.78
N ALA A 468 34.96 -4.86 8.34
CA ALA A 468 34.38 -3.83 9.19
C ALA A 468 33.53 -4.43 10.31
N TYR A 469 32.74 -5.46 10.00
CA TYR A 469 31.99 -6.21 11.01
C TYR A 469 32.91 -6.93 12.00
N TYR A 470 33.84 -7.75 11.53
CA TYR A 470 34.75 -8.49 12.43
C TYR A 470 35.73 -7.57 13.18
N GLY A 471 35.92 -6.32 12.73
CA GLY A 471 36.87 -5.35 13.29
C GLY A 471 38.34 -5.74 13.06
N ARG A 472 38.60 -6.76 12.23
CA ARG A 472 39.93 -7.31 11.90
C ARG A 472 39.85 -8.16 10.64
N GLU A 473 41.01 -8.60 10.15
CA GLU A 473 41.07 -9.63 9.13
C GLU A 473 40.36 -10.91 9.60
N LEU A 474 39.58 -11.48 8.68
CA LEU A 474 38.91 -12.75 8.89
C LEU A 474 39.94 -13.88 8.81
N THR A 475 39.77 -14.89 9.65
CA THR A 475 40.46 -16.16 9.45
C THR A 475 39.86 -16.89 8.24
N PRO A 476 40.59 -17.83 7.61
CA PRO A 476 40.05 -18.62 6.50
C PRO A 476 38.75 -19.37 6.85
N LEU A 477 38.55 -19.69 8.13
CA LEU A 477 37.32 -20.31 8.63
C LEU A 477 36.17 -19.31 8.67
N GLU A 478 36.36 -18.14 9.28
CA GLU A 478 35.33 -17.10 9.35
C GLU A 478 34.91 -16.62 7.97
N HIS A 479 35.86 -16.48 7.06
CA HIS A 479 35.61 -16.10 5.68
C HIS A 479 34.74 -17.15 4.96
N ARG A 480 35.15 -18.43 5.00
CA ARG A 480 34.36 -19.53 4.42
C ARG A 480 32.95 -19.61 5.02
N HIS A 481 32.84 -19.49 6.34
CA HIS A 481 31.55 -19.52 7.02
C HIS A 481 30.65 -18.36 6.58
N ALA A 482 31.20 -17.15 6.48
CA ALA A 482 30.50 -15.97 5.99
C ALA A 482 30.01 -16.13 4.55
N MET A 483 30.84 -16.72 3.66
CA MET A 483 30.45 -17.00 2.28
C MET A 483 29.42 -18.14 2.18
N GLY A 484 29.48 -19.13 3.06
CA GLY A 484 28.40 -20.12 3.18
C GLY A 484 27.07 -19.47 3.57
N GLN A 485 27.10 -18.61 4.59
CA GLN A 485 25.92 -17.91 5.07
C GLN A 485 25.35 -16.91 4.06
N SER A 486 26.20 -16.25 3.25
CA SER A 486 25.71 -15.33 2.20
C SER A 486 24.91 -16.05 1.12
N ILE A 487 25.28 -17.28 0.75
CA ILE A 487 24.51 -18.12 -0.17
C ILE A 487 23.13 -18.44 0.41
N LEU A 488 23.05 -18.81 1.70
CA LEU A 488 21.77 -19.11 2.36
C LEU A 488 20.89 -17.86 2.50
N ASN A 489 21.50 -16.71 2.80
CA ASN A 489 20.81 -15.42 2.85
C ASN A 489 20.26 -14.99 1.48
N ALA A 490 21.06 -15.12 0.42
CA ALA A 490 20.62 -14.80 -0.94
C ALA A 490 19.42 -15.67 -1.37
N LEU A 491 19.39 -16.95 -0.97
CA LEU A 491 18.25 -17.83 -1.25
C LEU A 491 16.95 -17.31 -0.62
N TYR A 492 17.02 -16.74 0.58
CA TYR A 492 15.86 -16.16 1.23
C TYR A 492 15.27 -15.02 0.39
N TRP A 493 16.08 -14.09 -0.10
CA TRP A 493 15.61 -12.96 -0.91
C TRP A 493 15.05 -13.38 -2.28
N ILE A 494 15.59 -14.44 -2.90
CA ILE A 494 15.01 -15.07 -4.09
C ILE A 494 13.61 -15.61 -3.76
N SER A 495 13.50 -16.35 -2.65
CA SER A 495 12.26 -17.01 -2.23
C SER A 495 11.18 -15.99 -1.84
N TRP A 496 11.58 -14.93 -1.14
CA TRP A 496 10.75 -13.79 -0.80
C TRP A 496 10.23 -13.09 -2.05
N GLY A 497 11.10 -12.76 -3.01
CA GLY A 497 10.71 -12.12 -4.26
C GLY A 497 9.75 -12.96 -5.09
N LEU A 498 9.97 -14.27 -5.18
CA LEU A 498 9.06 -15.21 -5.87
C LEU A 498 7.68 -15.25 -5.20
N PHE A 499 7.63 -15.31 -3.87
CA PHE A 499 6.37 -15.29 -3.13
C PHE A 499 5.63 -13.97 -3.31
N LYS A 500 6.30 -12.83 -3.17
CA LYS A 500 5.71 -11.50 -3.35
C LYS A 500 5.15 -11.32 -4.78
N GLY A 501 5.93 -11.70 -5.79
CA GLY A 501 5.44 -11.74 -7.16
C GLY A 501 4.33 -12.77 -7.43
N SER A 502 4.08 -13.73 -6.53
CA SER A 502 2.99 -14.73 -6.65
C SER A 502 1.64 -14.18 -6.18
N VAL A 503 1.67 -13.15 -5.33
CA VAL A 503 0.49 -12.46 -4.77
C VAL A 503 0.22 -11.12 -5.45
N GLY A 504 0.89 -10.83 -6.57
CA GLY A 504 0.71 -9.59 -7.34
C GLY A 504 1.42 -8.37 -6.75
N GLU A 505 2.35 -8.57 -5.81
CA GLU A 505 3.11 -7.52 -5.14
C GLU A 505 4.57 -7.62 -5.60
N GLU A 506 4.89 -7.17 -6.82
CA GLU A 506 6.21 -7.40 -7.43
C GLU A 506 7.26 -6.37 -6.98
N ASP A 507 8.34 -6.86 -6.37
CA ASP A 507 9.60 -6.12 -6.21
C ASP A 507 10.74 -6.97 -6.80
N GLY A 508 10.97 -6.80 -8.10
CA GLY A 508 11.94 -7.59 -8.87
C GLY A 508 13.40 -7.21 -8.61
N PHE A 509 13.67 -6.17 -7.82
CA PHE A 509 15.01 -5.61 -7.67
C PHE A 509 15.96 -6.57 -6.92
N PHE A 510 15.51 -7.13 -5.79
CA PHE A 510 16.35 -8.04 -4.99
C PHE A 510 16.47 -9.44 -5.61
N PHE A 511 15.40 -9.93 -6.24
CA PHE A 511 15.34 -11.28 -6.78
C PHE A 511 16.49 -11.58 -7.76
N LEU A 512 16.68 -10.71 -8.76
CA LEU A 512 17.67 -10.96 -9.81
C LEU A 512 19.10 -10.88 -9.27
N THR A 513 19.36 -9.91 -8.40
CA THR A 513 20.69 -9.68 -7.81
C THR A 513 21.10 -10.84 -6.92
N SER A 514 20.22 -11.28 -6.02
CA SER A 514 20.50 -12.44 -5.16
C SER A 514 20.61 -13.75 -5.96
N PHE A 515 19.85 -13.91 -7.03
CA PHE A 515 19.98 -15.06 -7.93
C PHE A 515 21.34 -15.10 -8.62
N ARG A 516 21.81 -13.98 -9.19
CA ARG A 516 23.15 -13.86 -9.78
C ARG A 516 24.23 -14.16 -8.75
N TYR A 517 24.11 -13.60 -7.55
CA TYR A 517 25.04 -13.84 -6.46
C TYR A 517 25.21 -15.34 -6.16
N ILE A 518 24.12 -16.11 -6.08
CA ILE A 518 24.22 -17.55 -5.86
C ILE A 518 24.95 -18.23 -7.03
N LEU A 519 24.56 -17.94 -8.28
CA LEU A 519 25.17 -18.58 -9.45
C LEU A 519 26.67 -18.32 -9.54
N ASP A 520 27.11 -17.11 -9.23
CA ASP A 520 28.50 -16.70 -9.37
C ASP A 520 29.40 -17.27 -8.26
N ASN A 521 28.84 -17.61 -7.09
CA ASN A 521 29.65 -17.94 -5.89
C ASN A 521 29.44 -19.36 -5.35
N ILE A 522 28.32 -20.03 -5.62
CA ILE A 522 27.95 -21.28 -4.91
C ILE A 522 28.95 -22.44 -5.13
N ASP A 523 29.51 -22.57 -6.33
CA ASP A 523 30.43 -23.66 -6.63
C ASP A 523 31.80 -23.47 -5.94
N GLU A 524 32.29 -22.23 -5.88
CA GLU A 524 33.51 -21.89 -5.14
C GLU A 524 33.33 -22.09 -3.64
N VAL A 525 32.18 -21.66 -3.10
CA VAL A 525 31.83 -21.89 -1.69
C VAL A 525 31.80 -23.38 -1.38
N ILE A 526 31.15 -24.20 -2.20
CA ILE A 526 31.12 -25.67 -2.00
C ILE A 526 32.54 -26.25 -2.02
N GLU A 527 33.40 -25.81 -2.93
CA GLU A 527 34.77 -26.33 -3.01
C GLU A 527 35.58 -25.96 -1.77
N SER A 528 35.43 -24.74 -1.25
CA SER A 528 36.13 -24.29 -0.03
C SER A 528 35.85 -25.15 1.21
N TYR A 529 34.69 -25.83 1.28
CA TYR A 529 34.35 -26.76 2.35
C TYR A 529 34.94 -28.17 2.18
N LYS A 530 35.38 -28.54 0.97
CA LYS A 530 36.00 -29.86 0.71
C LYS A 530 37.49 -29.89 1.03
N GLU A 531 38.13 -28.73 1.15
CA GLU A 531 39.59 -28.61 1.32
C GLU A 531 40.08 -28.83 2.78
N LEU A 532 39.22 -29.25 3.71
CA LEU A 532 39.51 -29.47 5.14
C LEU A 532 38.86 -30.75 5.69
#